data_AF-A0AAW9J5S3-F1
#
_entry.id   AF-A0AAW9J5S3-F1
#
_cell.length_a   1.000
_cell.length_b   1.000
_cell.length_c   1.000
_cell.angle_alpha   90.00
_cell.angle_beta   90.00
_cell.angle_gamma   90.00
#
_symmetry.space_group_name_H-M   'P 1'
#
loop_
_entity.id
_entity.type
_entity.pdbx_description
1 polymer ?
#
loop_
_entity_poly.entity_id
_entity_poly.type
_entity_poly.pdbx_seq_one_letter_code
_entity_poly.pdbx_strand_id
1 'polypeptide(L)'
;DPNYYGMNSLNREKNKFDEYEEKIEETSDIFKIRGSVGEYFEGIASGFECCRSEYREIKYCKWYKIPIHDLHEMCNMSNYNRYTVAYYPMLNYYPYIRKYGNFMLGYKCDKEGNLKYIVYGIPGKKNRDEQPYEGKTGFVTWISNETRDGMGCWLMFY
;
A
#
# COMPACT_ATOMS: atom_id res chain seq x y z
N ASP A 1 -5.68 -54.73 -23.94
CA ASP A 1 -4.59 -54.07 -24.68
C ASP A 1 -5.12 -52.92 -25.53
N PRO A 2 -4.40 -51.77 -25.59
CA PRO A 2 -4.68 -50.61 -24.72
C PRO A 2 -4.72 -49.25 -25.46
N ASN A 3 -5.10 -48.17 -24.76
CA ASN A 3 -4.44 -46.82 -24.69
C ASN A 3 -5.46 -45.77 -24.17
N TYR A 4 -5.38 -45.26 -22.93
CA TYR A 4 -4.36 -44.39 -22.29
C TYR A 4 -4.35 -42.96 -22.83
N TYR A 5 -5.03 -42.04 -22.12
CA TYR A 5 -4.58 -40.66 -21.90
C TYR A 5 -5.17 -40.15 -20.57
N GLY A 6 -4.39 -40.36 -19.50
CA GLY A 6 -4.41 -39.44 -18.37
C GLY A 6 -3.55 -38.23 -18.70
N MET A 7 -3.93 -37.05 -18.20
CA MET A 7 -3.04 -35.91 -18.15
C MET A 7 -2.94 -35.41 -16.72
N ASN A 8 -1.73 -35.60 -16.19
CA ASN A 8 -1.30 -35.37 -14.83
C ASN A 8 -1.40 -33.90 -14.42
N SER A 9 -1.87 -33.69 -13.19
CA SER A 9 -1.59 -32.53 -12.37
C SER A 9 -0.07 -32.39 -12.20
N LEU A 10 0.52 -31.34 -12.78
CA LEU A 10 1.91 -30.97 -12.57
C LEU A 10 2.09 -30.42 -11.14
N ASN A 11 2.52 -31.28 -10.23
CA ASN A 11 3.22 -30.85 -9.01
C ASN A 11 4.61 -30.37 -9.43
N ARG A 12 4.77 -29.06 -9.60
CA ARG A 12 6.07 -28.45 -9.86
C ARG A 12 6.82 -28.40 -8.52
N GLU A 13 7.81 -29.28 -8.33
CA GLU A 13 8.72 -29.20 -7.19
C GLU A 13 9.37 -27.81 -7.18
N LYS A 14 9.17 -27.04 -6.10
CA LYS A 14 9.84 -25.75 -5.90
C LYS A 14 11.34 -26.00 -5.90
N ASN A 15 12.05 -25.32 -6.80
CA ASN A 15 13.48 -25.49 -6.90
C ASN A 15 14.18 -24.58 -5.87
N LYS A 16 15.45 -24.86 -5.58
CA LYS A 16 16.26 -24.11 -4.60
C LYS A 16 16.42 -22.62 -4.92
N PHE A 17 16.19 -22.22 -6.18
CA PHE A 17 16.20 -20.84 -6.63
C PHE A 17 14.88 -20.14 -6.25
N ASP A 18 13.74 -20.81 -6.44
CA ASP A 18 12.43 -20.33 -5.99
C ASP A 18 12.41 -20.12 -4.46
N GLU A 19 13.00 -21.05 -3.69
CA GLU A 19 13.15 -20.90 -2.23
C GLU A 19 14.06 -19.74 -1.82
N TYR A 20 15.06 -19.40 -2.64
CA TYR A 20 15.98 -18.31 -2.39
C TYR A 20 15.34 -16.95 -2.72
N GLU A 21 14.57 -16.88 -3.82
CA GLU A 21 13.76 -15.71 -4.16
C GLU A 21 12.69 -15.47 -3.09
N GLU A 22 11.95 -16.50 -2.64
CA GLU A 22 10.97 -16.38 -1.56
C GLU A 22 11.61 -15.85 -0.27
N LYS A 23 12.81 -16.33 0.10
CA LYS A 23 13.55 -15.82 1.27
C LYS A 23 14.00 -14.37 1.11
N ILE A 24 14.39 -13.94 -0.10
CA ILE A 24 14.76 -12.55 -0.39
C ILE A 24 13.52 -11.65 -0.35
N GLU A 25 12.41 -12.09 -0.92
CA GLU A 25 11.14 -11.38 -0.89
C GLU A 25 10.63 -11.23 0.55
N GLU A 26 10.66 -12.31 1.35
CA GLU A 26 10.33 -12.28 2.78
C GLU A 26 11.23 -11.32 3.57
N THR A 27 12.55 -11.28 3.28
CA THR A 27 13.45 -10.33 3.96
C THR A 27 13.23 -8.88 3.53
N SER A 28 12.72 -8.64 2.31
CA SER A 28 12.39 -7.29 1.82
C SER A 28 11.17 -6.68 2.50
N ASP A 29 10.23 -7.52 2.96
CA ASP A 29 9.00 -7.12 3.67
C ASP A 29 9.22 -6.88 5.18
N ILE A 30 10.35 -7.36 5.74
CA ILE A 30 10.72 -7.20 7.16
C ILE A 30 11.78 -6.09 7.29
N PHE A 31 11.53 -4.93 6.69
CA PHE A 31 12.31 -3.73 7.01
C PHE A 31 11.64 -2.94 8.14
N LYS A 32 12.44 -2.31 8.99
CA LYS A 32 11.97 -1.43 10.07
C LYS A 32 12.45 -0.01 9.75
N ILE A 33 11.56 0.97 9.86
CA ILE A 33 11.94 2.38 9.76
C ILE A 33 12.84 2.70 10.95
N ARG A 34 14.04 3.22 10.69
CA ARG A 34 15.09 3.39 11.71
C ARG A 34 15.14 4.81 12.29
N GLY A 35 15.72 4.90 13.48
CA GLY A 35 15.99 6.16 14.18
C GLY A 35 14.73 6.86 14.72
N SER A 36 14.95 8.05 15.28
CA SER A 36 13.88 8.89 15.85
C SER A 36 12.81 9.29 14.82
N VAL A 37 13.20 9.42 13.55
CA VAL A 37 12.25 9.65 12.44
C VAL A 37 11.31 8.47 12.29
N GLY A 38 11.83 7.23 12.34
CA GLY A 38 11.01 6.03 12.28
C GLY A 38 10.03 5.95 13.44
N GLU A 39 10.49 6.22 14.67
CA GLU A 39 9.63 6.24 15.86
C GLU A 39 8.49 7.25 15.75
N TYR A 40 8.77 8.44 15.20
CA TYR A 40 7.76 9.47 14.97
C TYR A 40 6.67 9.01 13.99
N PHE A 41 7.05 8.51 12.81
CA PHE A 41 6.09 8.09 11.79
C PHE A 41 5.34 6.79 12.18
N GLU A 42 6.01 5.84 12.82
CA GLU A 42 5.36 4.67 13.42
C GLU A 42 4.34 5.08 14.50
N GLY A 43 4.67 6.10 15.31
CA GLY A 43 3.75 6.68 16.28
C GLY A 43 2.50 7.27 15.65
N ILE A 44 2.63 7.97 14.51
CA ILE A 44 1.49 8.50 13.74
C ILE A 44 0.58 7.36 13.26
N ALA A 45 1.18 6.32 12.70
CA ALA A 45 0.45 5.17 12.14
C ALA A 45 -0.06 4.18 13.19
N SER A 46 0.27 4.38 14.46
CA SER A 46 -0.10 3.48 15.56
C SER A 46 -1.62 3.28 15.66
N GLY A 47 -2.06 2.03 15.64
CA GLY A 47 -3.48 1.66 15.68
C GLY A 47 -4.15 1.56 14.31
N PHE A 48 -3.47 1.88 13.20
CA PHE A 48 -3.95 1.55 11.86
C PHE A 48 -3.59 0.11 11.46
N GLU A 49 -4.39 -0.45 10.57
CA GLU A 49 -4.15 -1.78 10.00
C GLU A 49 -2.90 -1.75 9.12
N CYS A 50 -1.88 -2.53 9.46
CA CYS A 50 -0.65 -2.60 8.68
C CYS A 50 -0.79 -3.66 7.58
N CYS A 51 -0.70 -3.22 6.32
CA CYS A 51 -0.93 -4.03 5.13
C CYS A 51 0.38 -4.28 4.38
N ARG A 52 1.42 -4.79 5.05
CA ARG A 52 2.79 -4.90 4.49
C ARG A 52 2.85 -5.63 3.15
N SER A 53 1.97 -6.60 2.93
CA SER A 53 1.92 -7.43 1.74
C SER A 53 1.06 -6.86 0.60
N GLU A 54 0.26 -5.82 0.86
CA GLU A 54 -0.48 -5.16 -0.21
C GLU A 54 0.51 -4.26 -0.96
N TYR A 55 0.67 -4.49 -2.27
CA TYR A 55 1.53 -3.72 -3.17
C TYR A 55 3.04 -4.02 -3.14
N ARG A 56 3.38 -5.30 -3.34
CA ARG A 56 4.77 -5.81 -3.42
C ARG A 56 5.64 -5.11 -4.47
N GLU A 57 5.02 -4.51 -5.49
CA GLU A 57 5.70 -3.69 -6.50
C GLU A 57 6.52 -2.54 -5.89
N ILE A 58 6.11 -2.03 -4.72
CA ILE A 58 6.79 -0.93 -4.01
C ILE A 58 7.63 -1.49 -2.87
N LYS A 59 8.83 -1.95 -3.22
CA LYS A 59 9.83 -2.48 -2.27
C LYS A 59 10.13 -1.49 -1.15
N TYR A 60 10.40 -2.00 0.05
CA TYR A 60 10.74 -1.18 1.23
C TYR A 60 9.69 -0.10 1.53
N CYS A 61 8.40 -0.41 1.36
CA CYS A 61 7.31 0.47 1.77
C CYS A 61 6.43 -0.22 2.81
N LYS A 62 6.13 0.50 3.89
CA LYS A 62 5.23 0.02 4.93
C LYS A 62 3.90 0.70 4.76
N TRP A 63 2.88 -0.09 4.43
CA TRP A 63 1.54 0.38 4.16
C TRP A 63 0.63 0.25 5.38
N TYR A 64 -0.24 1.24 5.53
CA TYR A 64 -1.28 1.29 6.52
C TYR A 64 -2.59 1.66 5.84
N LYS A 65 -3.63 0.89 6.14
CA LYS A 65 -4.98 1.20 5.69
C LYS A 65 -5.66 2.05 6.76
N ILE A 66 -6.15 3.21 6.34
CA ILE A 66 -6.82 4.17 7.22
C ILE A 66 -8.30 4.16 6.88
N PRO A 67 -9.16 3.54 7.72
CA PRO A 67 -10.60 3.59 7.53
C PRO A 67 -11.09 5.03 7.70
N ILE A 68 -12.07 5.43 6.90
CA ILE A 68 -12.71 6.74 6.98
C ILE A 68 -14.23 6.54 6.90
N HIS A 69 -14.94 6.93 7.96
CA HIS A 69 -16.39 6.84 8.00
C HIS A 69 -17.07 8.10 7.48
N ASP A 70 -16.52 9.26 7.84
CA ASP A 70 -17.03 10.56 7.42
C ASP A 70 -15.91 11.62 7.34
N LEU A 71 -16.28 12.80 6.84
CA LEU A 71 -15.35 13.93 6.72
C LEU A 71 -14.94 14.49 8.09
N HIS A 72 -15.77 14.37 9.12
CA HIS A 72 -15.49 14.91 10.45
C HIS A 72 -14.31 14.16 11.10
N GLU A 73 -14.22 12.85 10.88
CA GLU A 73 -13.06 12.03 11.29
C GLU A 73 -11.74 12.59 10.73
N MET A 74 -11.73 12.95 9.44
CA MET A 74 -10.54 13.53 8.79
C MET A 74 -10.21 14.95 9.30
N CYS A 75 -11.21 15.69 9.76
CA CYS A 75 -11.04 17.03 10.32
C CYS A 75 -10.65 17.02 11.81
N ASN A 76 -10.54 15.85 12.44
CA ASN A 76 -10.24 15.76 13.86
C ASN A 76 -8.77 16.12 14.17
N MET A 77 -8.56 17.25 14.85
CA MET A 77 -7.23 17.78 15.19
C MET A 77 -6.75 17.39 16.60
N SER A 78 -7.45 16.51 17.32
CA SER A 78 -7.08 16.09 18.69
C SER A 78 -5.68 15.47 18.76
N ASN A 79 -5.26 14.77 17.72
CA ASN A 79 -3.88 14.37 17.49
C ASN A 79 -3.31 15.18 16.31
N TYR A 80 -2.67 16.30 16.63
CA TYR A 80 -2.18 17.25 15.63
C TYR A 80 -1.17 16.64 14.64
N ASN A 81 -0.25 15.79 15.12
CA ASN A 81 0.75 15.15 14.25
C ASN A 81 0.10 14.17 13.27
N ARG A 82 -0.88 13.40 13.74
CA ARG A 82 -1.66 12.51 12.88
C ARG A 82 -2.52 13.29 11.89
N TYR A 83 -3.18 14.35 12.34
CA TYR A 83 -3.96 15.22 11.48
C TYR A 83 -3.11 15.82 10.36
N THR A 84 -1.98 16.43 10.70
CA THR A 84 -1.11 17.11 9.72
C THR A 84 -0.47 16.15 8.72
N VAL A 85 -0.08 14.95 9.14
CA VAL A 85 0.60 13.98 8.26
C VAL A 85 -0.38 13.07 7.52
N ALA A 86 -1.39 12.50 8.19
CA ALA A 86 -2.26 11.51 7.57
C ALA A 86 -3.49 12.13 6.90
N TYR A 87 -4.20 13.04 7.59
CA TYR A 87 -5.54 13.46 7.18
C TYR A 87 -5.55 14.76 6.36
N TYR A 88 -4.83 15.79 6.78
CA TYR A 88 -4.83 17.11 6.12
C TYR A 88 -4.44 17.04 4.64
N PRO A 89 -3.37 16.31 4.23
CA PRO A 89 -3.04 16.13 2.82
C PRO A 89 -4.16 15.44 2.03
N MET A 90 -5.02 14.68 2.72
CA MET A 90 -6.04 13.84 2.11
C MET A 90 -7.44 14.45 2.09
N LEU A 91 -7.69 15.56 2.80
CA LEU A 91 -9.01 16.16 2.97
C LEU A 91 -9.72 16.46 1.64
N ASN A 92 -9.01 17.07 0.70
CA ASN A 92 -9.58 17.43 -0.60
C ASN A 92 -9.93 16.21 -1.45
N TYR A 93 -9.38 15.03 -1.15
CA TYR A 93 -9.67 13.80 -1.87
C TYR A 93 -10.80 12.97 -1.24
N TYR A 94 -11.45 13.46 -0.19
CA TYR A 94 -12.59 12.79 0.45
C TYR A 94 -13.65 12.27 -0.56
N PRO A 95 -14.02 12.98 -1.63
CA PRO A 95 -14.97 12.46 -2.64
C PRO A 95 -14.54 11.14 -3.31
N TYR A 96 -13.23 10.89 -3.41
CA TYR A 96 -12.67 9.64 -3.93
C TYR A 96 -12.55 8.58 -2.82
N ILE A 97 -12.07 8.99 -1.64
CA ILE A 97 -11.90 8.12 -0.47
C ILE A 97 -13.24 7.51 -0.03
N ARG A 98 -14.31 8.32 0.06
CA ARG A 98 -15.63 7.87 0.53
C ARG A 98 -16.27 6.77 -0.33
N LYS A 99 -15.84 6.61 -1.59
CA LYS A 99 -16.33 5.52 -2.46
C LYS A 99 -15.90 4.15 -1.95
N TYR A 100 -14.74 4.10 -1.29
CA TYR A 100 -14.12 2.86 -0.80
C TYR A 100 -14.00 2.81 0.73
N GLY A 101 -14.26 3.92 1.43
CA GLY A 101 -14.29 4.01 2.89
C GLY A 101 -12.92 3.92 3.55
N ASN A 102 -11.84 4.08 2.78
CA ASN A 102 -10.47 4.06 3.29
C ASN A 102 -9.50 4.71 2.28
N PHE A 103 -8.33 5.08 2.79
CA PHE A 103 -7.16 5.40 1.98
C PHE A 103 -5.92 4.70 2.54
N MET A 104 -4.83 4.68 1.77
CA MET A 104 -3.58 4.06 2.16
C MET A 104 -2.55 5.13 2.54
N LEU A 105 -1.83 4.90 3.62
CA LEU A 105 -0.65 5.66 4.03
C LEU A 105 0.57 4.76 3.96
N GLY A 106 1.58 5.17 3.21
CA GLY A 106 2.80 4.43 2.95
C GLY A 106 4.02 5.18 3.46
N TYR A 107 4.93 4.47 4.08
CA TYR A 107 6.25 4.99 4.44
C TYR A 107 7.32 4.27 3.63
N LYS A 108 7.78 4.93 2.57
CA LYS A 108 8.78 4.40 1.65
C LYS A 108 10.17 4.68 2.19
N CYS A 109 10.96 3.63 2.36
CA CYS A 109 12.35 3.71 2.83
C CYS A 109 13.35 3.33 1.74
N ASP A 110 14.63 3.62 1.99
CA ASP A 110 15.75 2.95 1.33
C ASP A 110 16.02 1.56 1.95
N LYS A 111 17.00 0.85 1.39
CA LYS A 111 17.42 -0.48 1.84
C LYS A 111 17.99 -0.46 3.26
N GLU A 112 18.47 0.68 3.74
CA GLU A 112 18.96 0.84 5.11
C GLU A 112 17.83 1.13 6.13
N GLY A 113 16.60 1.36 5.66
CA GLY A 113 15.43 1.66 6.49
C GLY A 113 15.26 3.15 6.82
N ASN A 114 15.93 4.05 6.09
CA ASN A 114 15.71 5.48 6.23
C ASN A 114 14.50 5.90 5.38
N LEU A 115 13.59 6.65 5.98
CA LEU A 115 12.43 7.20 5.27
C LEU A 115 12.87 8.12 4.13
N LYS A 116 12.27 7.92 2.95
CA LYS A 116 12.49 8.74 1.75
C LYS A 116 11.24 9.51 1.35
N TYR A 117 10.08 8.84 1.38
CA TYR A 117 8.82 9.43 0.95
C TYR A 117 7.67 8.99 1.86
N ILE A 118 6.71 9.89 2.01
CA ILE A 118 5.36 9.54 2.45
C ILE A 118 4.55 9.29 1.19
N VAL A 119 3.86 8.17 1.13
CA VAL A 119 3.05 7.78 -0.02
C VAL A 119 1.59 7.78 0.41
N TYR A 120 0.74 8.41 -0.36
CA TYR A 120 -0.70 8.35 -0.16
C TYR A 120 -1.32 7.54 -1.28
N GLY A 121 -2.22 6.63 -0.94
CA GLY A 121 -2.93 5.80 -1.90
C GLY A 121 -4.44 6.00 -1.79
N ILE A 122 -5.13 6.12 -2.93
CA ILE A 122 -6.59 6.12 -2.98
C ILE A 122 -7.02 4.88 -3.78
N PRO A 123 -7.80 3.97 -3.16
CA PRO A 123 -8.31 2.81 -3.87
C PRO A 123 -9.10 3.21 -5.11
N GLY A 124 -8.99 2.43 -6.18
CA GLY A 124 -9.68 2.73 -7.43
C GLY A 124 -9.28 1.82 -8.58
N LYS A 125 -10.09 1.82 -9.64
CA LYS A 125 -9.77 1.13 -10.90
C LYS A 125 -8.74 1.93 -11.69
N LYS A 126 -8.01 1.27 -12.60
CA LYS A 126 -7.06 1.90 -13.52
C LYS A 126 -7.78 2.64 -14.67
N ASN A 127 -8.54 3.68 -14.35
CA ASN A 127 -9.19 4.54 -15.34
C ASN A 127 -9.21 6.01 -14.86
N ARG A 128 -9.53 6.92 -15.79
CA ARG A 128 -9.47 8.37 -15.56
C ARG A 128 -10.49 8.86 -14.52
N ASP A 129 -11.66 8.23 -14.44
CA ASP A 129 -12.75 8.64 -13.54
C ASP A 129 -12.46 8.31 -12.07
N GLU A 130 -11.64 7.28 -11.83
CA GLU A 130 -11.16 6.92 -10.50
C GLU A 130 -9.84 7.60 -10.13
N GLN A 131 -9.15 8.23 -11.08
CA GLN A 131 -7.92 8.97 -10.82
C GLN A 131 -8.24 10.33 -10.17
N PRO A 132 -7.73 10.62 -8.96
CA PRO A 132 -7.98 11.88 -8.28
C PRO A 132 -7.60 13.10 -9.15
N TYR A 133 -8.61 13.91 -9.48
CA TYR A 133 -8.48 15.11 -10.33
C TYR A 133 -7.67 14.88 -11.62
N GLU A 134 -7.82 13.71 -12.24
CA GLU A 134 -7.11 13.34 -13.48
C GLU A 134 -5.57 13.41 -13.33
N GLY A 135 -5.05 13.21 -12.12
CA GLY A 135 -3.61 13.20 -11.83
C GLY A 135 -2.99 14.58 -11.62
N LYS A 136 -3.73 15.68 -11.78
CA LYS A 136 -3.24 17.07 -11.60
C LYS A 136 -2.71 17.36 -10.19
N THR A 137 -3.02 16.49 -9.25
CA THR A 137 -2.69 16.61 -7.83
C THR A 137 -1.57 15.67 -7.37
N GLY A 138 -0.92 14.95 -8.31
CA GLY A 138 0.20 14.06 -8.01
C GLY A 138 -0.17 12.57 -7.92
N PHE A 139 -1.46 12.23 -7.98
CA PHE A 139 -1.94 10.84 -8.09
C PHE A 139 -1.76 10.28 -9.51
N VAL A 140 -0.50 10.05 -9.91
CA VAL A 140 -0.13 9.70 -11.30
C VAL A 140 0.34 8.26 -11.48
N THR A 141 0.59 7.54 -10.39
CA THR A 141 0.97 6.12 -10.42
C THR A 141 -0.22 5.26 -10.01
N TRP A 142 -0.51 4.19 -10.75
CA TRP A 142 -1.50 3.19 -10.34
C TRP A 142 -0.81 1.85 -10.15
N ILE A 143 -1.13 1.19 -9.05
CA ILE A 143 -0.62 -0.14 -8.69
C ILE A 143 -1.79 -1.11 -8.52
N SER A 144 -1.59 -2.35 -8.95
CA SER A 144 -2.64 -3.36 -8.88
C SER A 144 -2.76 -3.93 -7.47
N ASN A 145 -3.98 -4.28 -7.07
CA ASN A 145 -4.18 -5.15 -5.91
C ASN A 145 -4.35 -6.58 -6.45
N GLU A 146 -3.30 -7.40 -6.30
CA GLU A 146 -3.27 -8.78 -6.81
C GLU A 146 -4.42 -9.65 -6.30
N THR A 147 -5.00 -9.32 -5.14
CA THR A 147 -6.10 -10.08 -4.54
C THR A 147 -7.49 -9.69 -5.09
N ARG A 148 -7.59 -8.57 -5.82
CA ARG A 148 -8.87 -8.01 -6.31
C ARG A 148 -8.76 -7.62 -7.76
N ASP A 149 -9.32 -8.46 -8.63
CA ASP A 149 -9.29 -8.25 -10.08
C ASP A 149 -9.85 -6.87 -10.47
N GLY A 150 -9.10 -6.16 -11.32
CA GLY A 150 -9.41 -4.82 -11.80
C GLY A 150 -9.33 -3.68 -10.78
N MET A 151 -8.95 -3.96 -9.53
CA MET A 151 -8.82 -2.97 -8.46
C MET A 151 -7.36 -2.70 -8.11
N GLY A 152 -7.10 -1.52 -7.56
CA GLY A 152 -5.76 -1.10 -7.19
C GLY A 152 -5.76 0.19 -6.39
N CYS A 153 -4.64 0.90 -6.39
CA CYS A 153 -4.49 2.19 -5.73
C CYS A 153 -3.82 3.20 -6.67
N TRP A 154 -4.38 4.40 -6.73
CA TRP A 154 -3.71 5.57 -7.26
C TRP A 154 -2.82 6.16 -6.18
N LEU A 155 -1.56 6.49 -6.52
CA LEU A 155 -0.55 6.90 -5.56
C LEU A 155 -0.02 8.30 -5.84
N MET A 156 0.20 9.03 -4.75
CA MET A 156 0.92 10.30 -4.69
C MET A 156 2.11 10.13 -3.76
N PHE A 157 3.31 10.45 -4.25
CA PHE A 157 4.56 10.43 -3.47
C PHE A 157 4.89 11.85 -3.04
N TYR A 158 5.17 12.04 -1.75
CA TYR A 158 5.55 13.29 -1.12
C TYR A 158 6.90 13.16 -0.42
#